data_AF-A0A350SL98-F1
#
_entry.id   AF-A0A350SL98-F1
#
_cell.length_a   1.000
_cell.length_b   1.000
_cell.length_c   1.000
_cell.angle_alpha   90.00
_cell.angle_beta   90.00
_cell.angle_gamma   90.00
#
_symmetry.space_group_name_H-M   'P 1'
#
loop_
_entity.id
_entity.type
_entity.pdbx_description
1 polymer ?
#
loop_
_entity_poly.entity_id
_entity_poly.type
_entity_poly.pdbx_seq_one_letter_code
_entity_poly.pdbx_strand_id
1 'polypeptide(L)'
;MNAPAEAAVIKQHLIDPEICIRCNTCEAICPVQAITHDSRNYVVDAEKCNWCNDCISPCPTGSIDNYRTMPRIKAYSLAEQL
;
A
#
# COMPACT_ATOMS: atom_id res chain seq x y z
N MET A 1 3.34 11.18 25.96
CA MET A 1 4.11 11.98 24.98
C MET A 1 3.34 11.94 23.68
N ASN A 2 2.44 12.91 23.46
CA ASN A 2 1.63 12.96 22.24
C ASN A 2 2.37 13.87 21.25
N ALA A 3 3.03 13.25 20.27
CA ALA A 3 3.55 13.98 19.13
C ALA A 3 2.36 14.59 18.37
N PRO A 4 2.45 15.86 17.92
CA PRO A 4 1.39 16.46 17.12
C PRO A 4 1.18 15.62 15.86
N ALA A 5 -0.07 15.34 15.54
CA ALA A 5 -0.48 14.47 14.43
C ALA A 5 0.10 14.91 13.06
N GLU A 6 0.62 16.13 12.96
CA GLU A 6 1.18 16.75 11.76
C GLU A 6 2.62 16.31 11.43
N ALA A 7 3.36 15.72 12.38
CA ALA A 7 4.74 15.28 12.17
C ALA A 7 4.90 13.75 12.06
N ALA A 8 3.79 13.00 12.00
CA ALA A 8 3.83 11.55 11.93
C ALA A 8 4.41 11.10 10.58
N VAL A 9 5.53 10.37 10.62
CA VAL A 9 6.09 9.68 9.47
C VAL A 9 5.52 8.28 9.45
N ILE A 10 4.93 7.88 8.33
CA ILE A 10 4.38 6.55 8.12
C ILE A 10 5.22 5.77 7.13
N LYS A 11 5.10 4.45 7.21
CA LYS A 11 5.46 3.57 6.11
C LYS A 11 4.23 3.51 5.19
N GLN A 12 4.42 3.41 3.88
CA GLN A 12 3.35 3.17 2.91
C GLN A 12 3.87 2.18 1.87
N HIS A 13 3.24 1.00 1.77
CA HIS A 13 3.45 0.13 0.62
C HIS A 13 2.82 0.79 -0.61
N LEU A 14 3.55 0.82 -1.72
CA LEU A 14 3.08 1.32 -3.01
C LEU A 14 3.21 0.18 -4.02
N ILE A 15 2.21 0.06 -4.88
CA ILE A 15 2.20 -0.92 -5.96
C ILE A 15 2.53 -0.16 -7.24
N ASP A 16 3.59 -0.56 -7.92
CA ASP A 16 3.98 0.07 -9.19
C ASP A 16 3.04 -0.38 -10.31
N PRO A 17 2.24 0.52 -10.92
CA PRO A 17 1.30 0.16 -11.97
C PRO A 17 1.97 -0.18 -13.31
N GLU A 18 3.23 0.21 -13.53
CA GLU A 18 3.98 -0.15 -14.73
C GLU A 18 4.49 -1.60 -14.68
N ILE A 19 4.65 -2.15 -13.47
CA ILE A 19 5.12 -3.53 -13.23
C ILE A 19 3.96 -4.46 -12.84
N CYS A 20 2.88 -3.92 -12.27
CA CYS A 20 1.73 -4.70 -11.83
C CYS A 20 0.96 -5.30 -13.01
N ILE A 21 0.86 -6.62 -13.03
CA ILE A 21 0.08 -7.37 -14.03
C ILE A 21 -1.39 -7.57 -13.65
N ARG A 22 -1.85 -6.93 -12.56
CA ARG A 22 -3.25 -6.95 -12.09
C ARG A 22 -3.79 -8.36 -11.81
N CYS A 23 -2.96 -9.23 -11.25
CA CYS A 23 -3.31 -10.64 -10.98
C CYS A 23 -4.18 -10.87 -9.73
N ASN A 24 -4.54 -9.82 -8.99
CA ASN A 24 -5.36 -9.87 -7.77
C ASN A 24 -4.75 -10.60 -6.54
N THR A 25 -3.54 -11.17 -6.66
CA THR A 25 -2.96 -11.98 -5.57
C THR A 25 -2.76 -11.20 -4.27
N CYS A 26 -2.26 -9.96 -4.35
CA CYS A 26 -1.98 -9.15 -3.16
C CYS A 26 -3.26 -8.77 -2.40
N GLU A 27 -4.34 -8.46 -3.10
CA GLU A 27 -5.64 -8.19 -2.48
C GLU A 27 -6.24 -9.43 -1.83
N ALA A 28 -6.23 -10.55 -2.54
CA ALA A 28 -6.79 -11.81 -2.04
C ALA A 28 -6.09 -12.32 -0.77
N ILE A 29 -4.78 -12.09 -0.63
CA ILE A 29 -4.00 -12.58 0.53
C ILE A 29 -4.00 -11.62 1.72
N CYS A 30 -4.36 -10.34 1.53
CA CYS A 30 -4.24 -9.35 2.60
C CYS A 30 -5.19 -9.65 3.77
N PRO A 31 -4.69 -10.03 4.97
CA PRO A 31 -5.54 -10.49 6.06
C PRO A 31 -6.41 -9.40 6.68
N VAL A 32 -6.01 -8.13 6.49
CA VAL A 32 -6.70 -6.94 7.01
C VAL A 32 -7.45 -6.17 5.91
N GLN A 33 -7.53 -6.72 4.69
CA GLN A 33 -8.22 -6.11 3.55
C GLN A 33 -7.80 -4.65 3.31
N ALA A 34 -6.50 -4.38 3.44
CA ALA A 34 -5.91 -3.06 3.22
C ALA A 34 -5.62 -2.79 1.74
N ILE A 35 -5.82 -3.75 0.85
CA ILE A 35 -5.55 -3.60 -0.59
C ILE A 35 -6.88 -3.60 -1.32
N THR A 36 -7.02 -2.68 -2.27
CA THR A 36 -8.17 -2.56 -3.17
C THR A 36 -7.67 -2.21 -4.56
N HIS A 37 -8.52 -2.37 -5.58
CA HIS A 37 -8.18 -2.01 -6.95
C HIS A 37 -9.34 -1.35 -7.70
N ASP A 38 -9.00 -0.71 -8.82
CA ASP A 38 -9.93 -0.37 -9.90
C ASP A 38 -9.46 -1.01 -11.22
N SER A 39 -9.98 -0.52 -12.35
CA SER A 39 -9.58 -1.00 -13.68
C SER A 39 -8.10 -0.75 -14.05
N ARG A 40 -7.40 0.14 -13.32
CA ARG A 40 -6.06 0.64 -13.67
C ARG A 40 -5.01 0.21 -12.64
N ASN A 41 -5.32 0.33 -11.36
CA ASN A 41 -4.34 0.31 -10.28
C ASN A 41 -4.80 -0.58 -9.11
N TYR A 42 -3.83 -1.19 -8.46
CA TYR A 42 -3.98 -1.76 -7.12
C TYR A 42 -3.33 -0.80 -6.13
N VAL A 43 -3.95 -0.59 -4.98
CA VAL A 43 -3.54 0.43 -4.02
C VAL A 43 -3.61 -0.12 -2.59
N VAL A 44 -2.71 0.36 -1.73
CA VAL A 44 -2.67 -0.04 -0.32
C VAL A 44 -3.15 1.12 0.54
N ASP A 45 -4.22 0.88 1.30
CA ASP A 45 -4.72 1.74 2.36
C ASP A 45 -3.74 1.75 3.53
N ALA A 46 -2.99 2.84 3.67
CA ALA A 46 -1.99 3.00 4.72
C ALA A 46 -2.59 3.11 6.14
N GLU A 47 -3.89 3.41 6.27
CA GLU A 47 -4.56 3.47 7.57
C GLU A 47 -4.98 2.07 8.05
N LYS A 48 -5.25 1.15 7.12
CA LYS A 48 -5.59 -0.25 7.43
C LYS A 48 -4.39 -1.18 7.47
N CYS A 49 -3.34 -0.86 6.70
CA CYS A 49 -2.16 -1.70 6.61
C CYS A 49 -1.46 -1.84 7.98
N ASN A 50 -1.26 -3.08 8.42
CA ASN A 50 -0.60 -3.41 9.69
C ASN A 50 0.86 -3.89 9.53
N TRP A 51 1.45 -3.74 8.34
CA TRP A 51 2.86 -4.08 8.06
C TRP A 51 3.23 -5.57 8.19
N CYS A 52 2.28 -6.48 7.96
CA CYS A 52 2.54 -7.93 7.99
C CYS A 52 3.46 -8.44 6.86
N ASN A 53 3.54 -7.71 5.73
CA ASN A 53 4.31 -8.08 4.52
C ASN A 53 3.80 -9.30 3.74
N ASP A 54 2.61 -9.82 4.05
CA ASP A 54 2.05 -11.01 3.39
C ASP A 54 1.81 -10.83 1.87
N CYS A 55 1.65 -9.58 1.42
CA CYS A 55 1.45 -9.25 0.01
C CYS A 55 2.75 -9.21 -0.83
N ILE A 56 3.93 -9.18 -0.21
CA ILE A 56 5.22 -9.05 -0.90
C ILE A 56 5.62 -10.37 -1.56
N SER A 57 5.78 -11.44 -0.76
CA SER A 57 6.25 -12.74 -1.24
C SER A 57 5.41 -13.35 -2.39
N PRO A 58 4.07 -13.22 -2.42
CA PRO A 58 3.27 -13.82 -3.48
C PRO A 58 3.15 -12.94 -4.73
N CYS A 59 3.71 -11.73 -4.76
CA CYS A 59 3.69 -10.90 -5.96
C CYS A 59 4.67 -11.45 -7.02
N PRO A 60 4.19 -11.97 -8.16
CA PRO A 60 5.04 -12.65 -9.13
C PRO A 60 5.97 -11.69 -9.91
N THR A 61 5.63 -10.40 -9.95
CA THR A 61 6.40 -9.38 -10.68
C THR A 61 7.23 -8.49 -9.76
N GLY A 62 7.08 -8.62 -8.44
CA GLY A 62 7.73 -7.71 -7.49
C GLY A 62 7.21 -6.28 -7.55
N SER A 63 5.98 -6.04 -8.06
CA SER A 63 5.38 -4.69 -8.10
C SER A 63 5.15 -4.08 -6.72
N ILE A 64 5.24 -4.89 -5.66
CA ILE A 64 5.20 -4.51 -4.25
C ILE A 64 6.35 -5.20 -3.51
N ASP A 65 7.48 -4.52 -3.39
CA ASP A 65 8.73 -5.06 -2.84
C ASP A 65 9.20 -4.35 -1.57
N ASN A 66 8.73 -3.11 -1.32
CA ASN A 66 9.13 -2.30 -0.19
C ASN A 66 8.01 -1.34 0.27
N TYR A 67 8.31 -0.53 1.29
CA TYR A 67 7.51 0.60 1.72
C TYR A 67 8.31 1.90 1.55
N ARG A 68 7.60 2.99 1.23
CA ARG A 68 8.18 4.33 1.31
C ARG A 68 7.94 4.91 2.70
N THR A 69 8.93 5.60 3.21
CA THR A 69 8.81 6.38 4.45
C THR A 69 8.40 7.79 4.06
N MET A 70 7.21 8.23 4.47
CA MET A 70 6.68 9.53 4.07
C MET A 70 5.89 10.22 5.18
N PRO A 71 5.85 11.56 5.20
CA PRO A 71 5.00 12.29 6.14
C PRO A 71 3.52 11.92 5.92
N ARG A 72 2.76 11.68 6.99
CA ARG A 72 1.33 11.33 6.92
C ARG A 72 0.52 12.37 6.14
N ILE A 73 0.89 13.64 6.27
CA ILE A 73 0.28 14.77 5.53
C ILE A 73 0.48 14.71 4.00
N LYS A 74 1.42 13.88 3.52
CA LYS A 74 1.72 13.66 2.09
C LYS A 74 1.43 12.21 1.67
N ALA A 75 0.86 11.39 2.55
CA ALA A 75 0.48 10.03 2.20
C ALA A 75 -0.54 10.09 1.06
N TYR A 76 -0.33 9.27 0.03
CA TYR A 76 -1.26 9.23 -1.09
C TYR A 76 -2.59 8.67 -0.60
N SER A 77 -3.68 9.40 -0.85
CA SER A 77 -5.02 8.93 -0.55
C SER A 77 -5.45 7.86 -1.56
N LEU A 78 -6.40 6.99 -1.17
CA LEU A 78 -6.93 5.96 -2.07
C LEU A 78 -7.44 6.55 -3.39
N ALA A 79 -8.08 7.72 -3.34
CA ALA A 79 -8.63 8.39 -4.52
C ALA A 79 -7.55 8.92 -5.48
N GLU A 80 -6.36 9.25 -4.98
CA GLU A 80 -5.24 9.71 -5.81
C GLU A 80 -4.47 8.55 -6.45
N GLN A 81 -4.61 7.34 -5.91
CA GLN A 81 -3.87 6.16 -6.37
C GLN A 81 -4.67 5.29 -7.36
N LEU A 82 -6.01 5.42 -7.41
CA LEU A 82 -6.90 4.69 -8.32
C LEU A 82 -7.06 5.45 -9.64
#